data_AF-A0A3C0Z1K3-F1
#
_entry.id   AF-A0A3C0Z1K3-F1
#
_cell.length_a   1.000
_cell.length_b   1.000
_cell.length_c   1.000
_cell.angle_alpha   90.00
_cell.angle_beta   90.00
_cell.angle_gamma   90.00
#
_symmetry.space_group_name_H-M   'P 1'
#
loop_
_entity.id
_entity.type
_entity.pdbx_description
1 polymer ?
#
loop_
_entity_poly.entity_id
_entity_poly.type
_entity_poly.pdbx_seq_one_letter_code
_entity_poly.pdbx_strand_id
1 'polypeptide(L)' 'MIEEEEEPIPSPQIEVETADDRYGKFVIEPLEPGYGVTLGNPLRRVLYSGLEGTAITWVKIEGIQHEFATV' A
#
# COMPACT_ATOMS: atom_id res chain seq x y z
N MET A 1 -21.33 -36.80 -21.52
CA MET A 1 -20.04 -36.12 -21.31
C MET A 1 -20.24 -34.74 -21.89
N ILE A 2 -20.48 -33.75 -21.04
CA ILE A 2 -20.69 -32.36 -21.45
C ILE A 2 -19.30 -31.75 -21.36
N GLU A 3 -18.75 -31.31 -22.48
CA GLU A 3 -17.53 -30.51 -22.50
C GLU A 3 -17.91 -29.14 -21.90
N GLU A 4 -17.43 -28.85 -20.70
CA GLU A 4 -17.47 -27.51 -20.16
C GLU A 4 -16.52 -26.65 -20.99
N GLU A 5 -17.07 -25.73 -21.80
CA GLU A 5 -16.29 -24.64 -22.39
C GLU A 5 -15.76 -23.77 -21.24
N GLU A 6 -14.47 -23.88 -20.96
CA GLU A 6 -13.79 -23.06 -19.97
C GLU A 6 -13.72 -21.63 -20.53
N GLU A 7 -14.62 -20.74 -20.08
CA GLU A 7 -14.52 -19.32 -20.44
C GLU A 7 -13.16 -18.79 -19.93
N PRO A 8 -12.35 -18.15 -20.79
CA PRO A 8 -11.02 -17.71 -20.41
C PRO A 8 -11.13 -16.64 -19.32
N ILE A 9 -10.48 -16.88 -18.18
CA ILE A 9 -10.39 -15.89 -17.10
C ILE A 9 -9.72 -14.64 -17.69
N PRO A 10 -10.36 -13.46 -17.65
CA PRO A 10 -9.77 -12.27 -18.22
C PRO A 10 -8.53 -11.88 -17.41
N SER A 11 -7.54 -11.29 -18.08
CA SER A 11 -6.31 -10.87 -17.42
C SER A 11 -6.60 -9.86 -16.29
N PRO A 12 -5.87 -9.93 -15.15
CA PRO A 12 -6.08 -9.00 -14.04
C PRO A 12 -5.88 -7.55 -14.49
N GLN A 13 -6.81 -6.68 -14.13
CA GLN A 13 -6.76 -5.25 -14.37
C GLN A 13 -6.67 -4.49 -13.05
N ILE A 14 -6.13 -3.27 -13.12
CA ILE A 14 -6.06 -2.35 -11.97
C ILE A 14 -6.98 -1.18 -12.27
N GLU A 15 -7.99 -0.98 -11.43
CA GLU A 15 -8.87 0.18 -11.46
C GLU A 15 -8.52 1.14 -10.31
N VAL A 16 -8.53 2.44 -10.58
CA VAL A 16 -8.38 3.49 -9.58
C VAL A 16 -9.76 4.00 -9.20
N GLU A 17 -10.24 3.61 -8.02
CA GLU A 17 -11.57 4.01 -7.56
C GLU A 17 -11.57 5.45 -7.01
N THR A 18 -10.54 5.81 -6.24
CA THR A 18 -10.34 7.17 -5.73
C THR A 18 -8.86 7.49 -5.65
N ALA A 19 -8.48 8.72 -6.00
CA ALA A 19 -7.14 9.23 -5.76
C ALA A 19 -7.22 10.73 -5.43
N ASP A 20 -6.84 11.07 -4.20
CA ASP A 20 -6.58 12.43 -3.75
C ASP A 20 -5.12 12.56 -3.29
N ASP A 21 -4.70 13.76 -2.88
CA ASP A 21 -3.32 14.06 -2.49
C ASP A 21 -2.80 13.22 -1.29
N ARG A 22 -3.68 12.60 -0.51
CA ARG A 22 -3.36 11.88 0.73
C ARG A 22 -3.90 10.45 0.76
N TYR A 23 -4.82 10.09 -0.12
CA TYR A 23 -5.48 8.80 -0.14
C TYR A 23 -5.74 8.28 -1.55
N GLY A 24 -5.39 7.02 -1.78
CA GLY A 24 -5.68 6.30 -3.01
C GLY A 24 -6.33 4.96 -2.72
N LYS A 25 -7.36 4.59 -3.49
CA LYS A 25 -8.02 3.28 -3.46
C LYS A 25 -7.91 2.64 -4.83
N PHE A 26 -7.32 1.45 -4.86
CA PHE A 26 -7.05 0.68 -6.07
C PHE A 26 -7.71 -0.69 -5.94
N VAL A 27 -8.36 -1.14 -7.02
CA VAL A 27 -9.02 -2.45 -7.11
C VAL A 27 -8.28 -3.28 -8.16
N ILE A 28 -7.97 -4.53 -7.84
CA ILE A 28 -7.32 -5.46 -8.77
C ILE A 28 -8.23 -6.66 -8.96
N GLU A 29 -8.72 -6.87 -10.19
CA GLU A 29 -9.63 -7.96 -10.52
C GLU A 29 -9.58 -8.37 -12.00
N PRO A 30 -9.97 -9.61 -12.34
CA PRO A 30 -10.21 -10.71 -11.40
C PRO A 30 -8.89 -11.34 -10.94
N LEU A 31 -8.91 -11.93 -9.76
CA LEU A 31 -7.81 -12.72 -9.20
C LEU A 31 -8.32 -14.12 -8.87
N GLU A 32 -7.45 -15.11 -9.07
CA GLU A 32 -7.73 -16.46 -8.58
C GLU A 32 -7.92 -16.46 -7.05
N PRO A 33 -8.81 -17.33 -6.53
CA PRO A 33 -9.00 -17.47 -5.08
C PRO A 33 -7.66 -17.67 -4.34
N GLY A 34 -7.43 -16.84 -3.32
CA GLY A 34 -6.20 -16.86 -2.52
C GLY A 34 -5.10 -15.89 -3.01
N TYR A 35 -5.09 -15.49 -4.27
CA TYR A 35 -4.06 -14.58 -4.81
C TYR A 35 -4.15 -13.17 -4.23
N GLY A 36 -5.32 -12.75 -3.75
CA GLY A 36 -5.48 -11.45 -3.09
C GLY A 36 -4.54 -11.27 -1.89
N VAL A 37 -4.31 -12.32 -1.10
CA VAL A 37 -3.36 -12.28 0.03
C VAL A 37 -1.91 -12.37 -0.46
N THR A 38 -1.66 -13.23 -1.45
CA THR A 38 -0.36 -13.43 -2.07
C THR A 38 0.20 -12.13 -2.67
N LEU A 39 -0.65 -11.31 -3.29
CA LEU A 39 -0.27 -10.01 -3.85
C LEU A 39 -0.39 -8.88 -2.82
N GLY A 40 -1.47 -8.85 -2.04
CA GLY A 40 -1.78 -7.73 -1.15
C GLY A 40 -0.79 -7.56 0.00
N ASN A 41 -0.34 -8.65 0.64
CA ASN A 41 0.57 -8.54 1.79
C ASN A 41 1.97 -8.04 1.38
N PRO A 42 2.61 -8.55 0.31
CA PRO A 42 3.83 -7.95 -0.23
C PRO A 42 3.64 -6.50 -0.71
N LEU A 43 2.56 -6.20 -1.44
CA LEU A 43 2.29 -4.84 -1.93
C LEU A 43 2.22 -3.84 -0.77
N ARG A 44 1.50 -4.18 0.31
CA ARG A 44 1.44 -3.36 1.52
C ARG A 44 2.83 -3.10 2.11
N ARG A 45 3.68 -4.13 2.19
CA ARG A 45 5.04 -3.98 2.73
C ARG A 45 5.90 -3.08 1.85
N VAL A 46 5.85 -3.26 0.54
CA VAL A 46 6.58 -2.42 -0.42
C VAL A 46 6.14 -0.95 -0.30
N LEU A 47 4.83 -0.69 -0.17
CA LEU A 47 4.33 0.66 0.02
C LEU A 47 4.79 1.30 1.34
N TYR A 48 4.89 0.53 2.43
CA TYR A 48 5.33 1.08 3.72
C TYR A 48 6.85 1.23 3.87
N SER A 49 7.64 0.32 3.30
CA SER A 49 9.08 0.26 3.55
C SER A 49 9.95 0.49 2.32
N GLY A 50 9.37 0.48 1.12
CA GLY A 50 10.08 0.62 -0.14
C GLY A 50 10.05 2.03 -0.72
N LEU A 51 9.23 2.93 -0.17
CA LEU A 51 9.17 4.31 -0.63
C LEU A 51 10.21 5.15 0.09
N GLU A 52 11.03 5.85 -0.69
CA GLU A 52 11.99 6.81 -0.16
C GLU A 52 11.25 8.01 0.43
N GLY A 53 11.75 8.49 1.57
CA GLY A 53 11.17 9.62 2.28
C GLY A 53 12.22 10.32 3.12
N THR A 54 11.86 11.50 3.63
CA THR A 54 12.70 12.24 4.58
C THR A 54 11.87 12.58 5.80
N ALA A 55 12.47 12.45 6.97
CA ALA A 55 11.86 12.82 8.24
C ALA A 55 12.90 13.55 9.11
N ILE A 56 12.40 14.32 10.07
CA ILE A 56 13.24 14.97 11.07
C ILE A 56 13.86 13.88 11.95
N THR A 57 15.18 13.81 11.98
CA THR A 57 15.93 12.84 12.80
C THR A 57 16.32 13.40 14.16
N TRP A 58 16.50 14.71 14.27
CA TRP A 58 16.90 15.38 15.51
C TRP A 58 16.60 16.88 15.47
N VAL A 59 16.43 17.50 16.65
CA VAL A 59 16.25 18.95 16.82
C VAL A 59 17.04 19.47 18.04
N LYS A 60 17.56 20.71 17.96
CA LYS A 60 18.09 21.47 19.11
C LYS A 60 17.15 22.62 19.41
N ILE A 61 16.75 22.76 20.67
CA ILE A 61 16.00 23.92 21.13
C ILE A 61 16.90 24.70 22.08
N GLU A 62 17.11 25.98 21.79
CA GLU A 62 17.95 26.85 22.63
C GLU A 62 17.30 27.06 24.00
N GLY A 63 18.10 27.01 25.06
CA GLY A 63 17.61 27.13 26.45
C GLY A 63 17.04 25.83 27.05
N ILE A 64 16.76 24.81 26.23
CA ILE A 64 16.25 23.51 26.69
C ILE A 64 17.40 22.51 26.85
N GLN A 65 17.64 22.06 28.08
CA GLN A 65 18.72 21.13 28.39
C GLN A 65 18.37 19.67 28.08
N HIS A 66 17.10 19.31 28.21
CA HIS A 66 16.60 17.96 27.96
C HIS A 66 15.13 17.99 27.55
N GLU A 67 14.66 16.92 26.91
CA GLU A 67 13.31 16.80 26.32
C GLU A 67 12.15 17.02 27.30
N PHE A 68 12.38 16.78 28.59
CA PHE A 68 11.37 16.99 29.65
C PHE A 68 11.40 18.37 30.31
N ALA A 69 12.26 19.29 29.85
CA ALA A 69 12.30 20.63 30.42
C ALA A 69 11.08 21.44 29.94
N THR A 70 10.54 22.28 30.83
CA THR A 70 9.42 23.15 30.49
C THR A 70 9.90 24.34 29.65
N VAL A 71 9.09 24.72 28.66
CA VAL A 71 9.29 25.89 27.79
C VAL A 71 8.63 27.11 28.40
#